data_AF-A0A4Y8L1E3-F1
#
_entry.id   AF-A0A4Y8L1E3-F1
#
_cell.length_a   1.000
_cell.length_b   1.000
_cell.length_c   1.000
_cell.angle_alpha   90.00
_cell.angle_beta   90.00
_cell.angle_gamma   90.00
#
_symmetry.space_group_name_H-M   'P 1'
#
loop_
_entity.id
_entity.type
_entity.pdbx_description
1 polymer ?
#
loop_
_entity_poly.entity_id
_entity_poly.type
_entity_poly.pdbx_seq_one_letter_code
_entity_poly.pdbx_strand_id
1 'polypeptide(L)'
;MMIAGVLTIAGCQPVAGEQIDIVFKTPEEQHQMLETFTYEDYKNVYDQAIAEAKTYDTNDSLKKFIIYTLTEEALYYETDLNQDQVIQLAEQQKDELATWIRLASEKYGVTVSDEELDEFISQGPDKSDLPEHQAFADALGLTLEELNHDYERDLYEKNLMWLELEQILKEEYKTSDPQQIIELFEEEVQKELGN
;
A
#
# COMPACT_ATOMS: atom_id res chain seq x y z
N MET A 1 -5.43 10.68 -1.20
CA MET A 1 -6.02 10.65 0.14
C MET A 1 -5.27 9.57 0.90
N MET A 2 -4.12 9.91 1.50
CA MET A 2 -3.37 8.96 2.33
C MET A 2 -4.18 8.73 3.60
N ILE A 3 -4.68 7.51 3.78
CA ILE A 3 -5.16 7.06 5.08
C ILE A 3 -3.89 6.84 5.89
N ALA A 4 -3.53 7.82 6.72
CA ALA A 4 -2.59 7.63 7.80
C ALA A 4 -3.25 6.73 8.86
N GLY A 5 -3.28 5.43 8.57
CA GLY A 5 -3.72 4.41 9.51
C GLY A 5 -2.56 4.12 10.45
N VAL A 6 -2.68 4.55 11.71
CA VAL A 6 -1.81 4.07 12.78
C VAL A 6 -2.16 2.60 13.00
N LEU A 7 -1.41 1.69 12.38
CA LEU A 7 -1.49 0.26 12.68
C LEU A 7 -0.77 0.01 14.01
N THR A 8 -1.45 0.26 15.14
CA THR A 8 -1.07 -0.39 16.39
C THR A 8 -1.54 -1.84 16.33
N ILE A 9 -0.66 -2.75 15.92
CA ILE A 9 -0.93 -4.19 15.99
C ILE A 9 -0.82 -4.63 17.45
N ALA A 10 -1.85 -4.36 18.25
CA ALA A 10 -2.02 -4.88 19.60
C ALA A 10 -3.04 -6.02 19.58
N GLY A 11 -2.69 -7.13 18.92
CA GLY A 11 -3.46 -8.37 18.89
C GLY A 11 -2.69 -9.52 19.56
N CYS A 12 -3.18 -9.98 20.72
CA CYS A 12 -2.58 -11.08 21.47
C CYS A 12 -2.88 -12.47 20.84
N GLN A 13 -1.92 -13.08 20.15
CA GLN A 13 -1.36 -14.44 20.40
C GLN A 13 -0.58 -14.92 19.15
N PRO A 14 0.54 -15.64 19.33
CA PRO A 14 1.54 -15.81 18.28
C PRO A 14 1.23 -17.00 17.37
N VAL A 15 1.08 -16.73 16.08
CA VAL A 15 1.45 -17.69 15.04
C VAL A 15 2.92 -17.40 14.69
N ALA A 16 3.71 -18.45 14.45
CA ALA A 16 5.17 -18.40 14.39
C ALA A 16 5.72 -17.56 13.23
N GLY A 17 5.81 -16.25 13.46
CA GLY A 17 6.66 -15.26 12.82
C GLY A 17 6.92 -14.20 13.88
N GLU A 18 8.17 -13.78 14.07
CA GLU A 18 8.47 -12.70 15.02
C GLU A 18 7.72 -11.45 14.53
N GLN A 19 6.82 -10.90 15.36
CA GLN A 19 6.12 -9.68 15.03
C GLN A 19 7.17 -8.58 14.89
N ILE A 20 7.33 -8.05 13.67
CA ILE A 20 8.32 -7.01 13.40
C ILE A 20 7.82 -5.72 14.07
N ASP A 21 8.56 -5.25 15.07
CA ASP A 21 8.25 -4.00 15.76
C ASP A 21 8.79 -2.83 14.93
N ILE A 22 7.90 -2.04 14.33
CA ILE A 22 8.22 -0.89 13.50
C ILE A 22 7.92 0.38 14.29
N VAL A 23 8.96 1.17 14.56
CA VAL A 23 8.82 2.52 15.08
C VAL A 23 8.67 3.49 13.92
N PHE A 24 7.53 4.17 13.85
CA PHE A 24 7.26 5.22 12.87
C PHE A 24 7.84 6.56 13.34
N LYS A 25 8.28 7.38 12.38
CA LYS A 25 8.59 8.80 12.58
C LYS A 25 7.38 9.52 13.15
N THR A 26 7.62 10.58 13.91
CA THR A 26 6.55 11.36 14.53
C THR A 26 5.63 12.00 13.48
N PRO A 27 4.35 12.28 13.81
CA PRO A 27 3.45 12.98 12.89
C PRO A 27 4.01 14.33 12.40
N GLU A 28 4.74 15.04 13.26
CA GLU A 28 5.42 16.29 12.89
C GLU A 28 6.49 16.08 11.82
N GLU A 29 7.31 15.03 11.93
CA GLU A 29 8.32 14.69 10.93
C GLU A 29 7.69 14.26 9.60
N GLN A 30 6.66 13.42 9.64
CA GLN A 30 5.92 13.01 8.44
C GLN A 30 5.27 14.21 7.75
N HIS A 31 4.66 15.12 8.52
CA HIS A 31 4.07 16.34 7.97
C HIS A 31 5.13 17.26 7.36
N GLN A 32 6.27 17.43 8.04
CA GLN A 32 7.37 18.23 7.50
C GLN A 32 7.88 17.66 6.17
N MET A 33 7.96 16.32 6.04
CA MET A 33 8.33 15.69 4.77
C MET A 33 7.32 16.02 3.67
N LEU A 34 6.01 15.87 3.94
CA LEU A 34 4.96 16.22 2.97
C LEU A 34 5.00 17.69 2.51
N GLU A 35 5.39 18.61 3.39
CA GLU A 35 5.47 20.04 3.06
C GLU A 35 6.75 20.44 2.32
N THR A 36 7.83 19.66 2.44
CA THR A 36 9.17 20.07 1.99
C THR A 36 9.77 19.21 0.90
N PHE A 37 9.33 17.96 0.74
CA PHE A 37 9.88 17.06 -0.26
C PHE A 37 9.59 17.56 -1.67
N THR A 38 10.66 17.66 -2.46
CA THR A 38 10.61 17.97 -3.87
C THR A 38 10.62 16.69 -4.70
N TYR A 39 10.41 16.83 -6.01
CA TYR A 39 10.57 15.72 -6.97
C TYR A 39 11.93 15.01 -6.79
N GLU A 40 13.02 15.76 -6.63
CA GLU A 40 14.38 15.18 -6.49
C GLU A 40 14.54 14.40 -5.19
N ASP A 41 13.90 14.86 -4.10
CA ASP A 41 13.94 14.15 -2.82
C ASP A 41 13.25 12.78 -2.92
N TYR A 42 12.04 12.75 -3.51
CA TYR A 42 11.34 11.50 -3.80
C TYR A 42 12.13 10.61 -4.77
N LYS A 43 12.69 11.19 -5.84
CA LYS A 43 13.45 10.45 -6.84
C LYS A 43 14.64 9.72 -6.23
N ASN A 44 15.35 10.39 -5.33
CA ASN A 44 16.47 9.80 -4.60
C ASN A 44 16.03 8.63 -3.71
N VAL A 45 14.90 8.75 -3.01
CA VAL A 45 14.35 7.65 -2.19
C VAL A 45 14.02 6.44 -3.07
N TYR A 46 13.26 6.65 -4.15
CA TYR A 46 12.90 5.55 -5.05
C TYR A 46 14.11 4.92 -5.74
N ASP A 47 15.09 5.71 -6.18
CA ASP A 47 16.31 5.18 -6.78
C ASP A 47 17.10 4.29 -5.82
N GLN A 48 17.16 4.67 -4.54
CA GLN A 48 17.80 3.87 -3.50
C GLN A 48 17.02 2.58 -3.24
N ALA A 49 15.70 2.67 -3.02
CA ALA A 49 14.84 1.50 -2.80
C ALA A 49 14.91 0.51 -3.98
N ILE A 50 14.85 1.00 -5.22
CA ILE A 50 14.96 0.16 -6.43
C ILE A 50 16.36 -0.44 -6.57
N ALA A 51 17.42 0.32 -6.25
CA ALA A 51 18.78 -0.20 -6.28
C ALA A 51 19.00 -1.31 -5.24
N GLU A 52 18.48 -1.13 -4.03
CA GLU A 52 18.55 -2.12 -2.96
C GLU A 52 17.70 -3.35 -3.26
N ALA A 53 16.46 -3.19 -3.72
CA ALA A 53 15.59 -4.30 -4.11
C ALA A 53 16.20 -5.20 -5.20
N LYS A 54 17.08 -4.64 -6.07
CA LYS A 54 17.82 -5.43 -7.06
C LYS A 54 18.87 -6.36 -6.47
N THR A 55 19.29 -6.14 -5.22
CA THR A 55 20.27 -6.97 -4.51
C THR A 55 19.63 -8.19 -3.86
N TYR A 56 18.31 -8.19 -3.68
CA TYR A 56 17.59 -9.28 -3.01
C TYR A 56 17.32 -10.40 -4.01
N ASP A 57 17.68 -11.63 -3.65
CA ASP A 57 17.44 -12.84 -4.46
C ASP A 57 15.99 -13.30 -4.29
N THR A 58 15.08 -12.61 -4.96
CA THR A 58 13.62 -12.82 -4.88
C THR A 58 13.01 -12.88 -6.27
N ASN A 59 11.78 -13.40 -6.36
CA ASN A 59 11.06 -13.45 -7.63
C ASN A 59 10.50 -12.07 -8.03
N ASP A 60 10.28 -11.87 -9.33
CA ASP A 60 9.80 -10.59 -9.86
C ASP A 60 8.43 -10.18 -9.27
N SER A 61 7.58 -11.13 -8.88
CA SER A 61 6.25 -10.83 -8.31
C SER A 61 6.29 -10.19 -6.92
N LEU A 62 7.39 -10.38 -6.17
CA LEU A 62 7.56 -9.80 -4.84
C LEU A 62 8.30 -8.46 -4.90
N LYS A 63 9.03 -8.22 -5.99
CA LYS A 63 9.93 -7.07 -6.13
C LYS A 63 9.23 -5.72 -5.98
N LYS A 64 7.99 -5.62 -6.46
CA LYS A 64 7.13 -4.45 -6.27
C LYS A 64 6.91 -4.12 -4.80
N PHE A 65 6.53 -5.12 -4.01
CA PHE A 65 6.27 -4.96 -2.58
C PHE A 65 7.56 -4.70 -1.79
N ILE A 66 8.69 -5.27 -2.20
CA ILE A 66 10.00 -4.94 -1.62
C ILE A 66 10.33 -3.45 -1.84
N ILE A 67 10.10 -2.93 -3.05
CA ILE A 67 10.31 -1.50 -3.34
C ILE A 67 9.40 -0.63 -2.46
N TYR A 68 8.14 -1.01 -2.27
CA TYR A 68 7.25 -0.30 -1.35
C TYR A 68 7.75 -0.32 0.08
N THR A 69 8.08 -1.49 0.63
CA THR A 69 8.57 -1.60 2.01
C THR A 69 9.83 -0.77 2.24
N LEU A 70 10.80 -0.81 1.32
CA LEU A 70 12.03 0.01 1.42
C LEU A 70 11.74 1.52 1.28
N THR A 71 10.74 1.88 0.46
CA THR A 71 10.30 3.27 0.33
C THR A 71 9.62 3.74 1.61
N GLU A 72 8.73 2.93 2.18
CA GLU A 72 8.04 3.21 3.45
C GLU A 72 9.04 3.32 4.60
N GLU A 73 10.04 2.45 4.64
CA GLU A 73 11.15 2.52 5.59
C GLU A 73 11.87 3.88 5.50
N ALA A 74 12.35 4.23 4.31
CA ALA A 74 13.06 5.49 4.09
C ALA A 74 12.20 6.72 4.43
N LEU A 75 10.91 6.68 4.09
CA LEU A 75 10.01 7.83 4.28
C LEU A 75 9.44 7.93 5.69
N TYR A 76 9.06 6.83 6.31
CA TYR A 76 8.17 6.85 7.47
C TYR A 76 8.72 6.14 8.70
N TYR A 77 9.76 5.32 8.61
CA TYR A 77 10.24 4.55 9.76
C TYR A 77 11.44 5.23 10.42
N GLU A 78 11.53 5.10 11.75
CA GLU A 78 12.78 5.29 12.50
C GLU A 78 13.59 3.98 12.58
N THR A 79 12.91 2.85 12.35
CA THR A 79 13.50 1.51 12.39
C THR A 79 14.15 1.20 11.04
N ASP A 80 15.44 0.88 11.07
CA ASP A 80 16.15 0.29 9.93
C ASP A 80 15.82 -1.21 9.87
N LEU A 81 15.25 -1.66 8.75
CA LEU A 81 14.91 -3.06 8.51
C LEU A 81 16.12 -3.81 7.96
N ASN A 82 16.27 -5.07 8.39
CA ASN A 82 17.17 -5.97 7.69
C ASN A 82 16.45 -6.66 6.51
N GLN A 83 17.23 -7.26 5.61
CA GLN A 83 16.70 -7.90 4.40
C GLN A 83 15.59 -8.93 4.68
N ASP A 84 15.72 -9.75 5.74
CA ASP A 84 14.70 -10.76 6.07
C ASP A 84 13.39 -10.10 6.51
N GLN A 85 13.48 -8.98 7.26
CA GLN A 85 12.30 -8.19 7.67
C GLN A 85 11.63 -7.52 6.48
N VAL A 86 12.39 -6.95 5.55
CA VAL A 86 11.85 -6.36 4.32
C VAL A 86 11.10 -7.41 3.49
N ILE A 87 11.70 -8.60 3.33
CA ILE A 87 11.06 -9.70 2.59
C ILE A 87 9.78 -10.15 3.29
N GLN A 88 9.80 -10.33 4.61
CA GLN A 88 8.63 -10.74 5.39
C GLN A 88 7.48 -9.72 5.27
N LEU A 89 7.77 -8.42 5.39
CA LEU A 89 6.76 -7.36 5.24
C LEU A 89 6.23 -7.29 3.81
N ALA A 90 7.10 -7.42 2.81
CA ALA A 90 6.69 -7.43 1.41
C ALA A 90 5.76 -8.62 1.08
N GLU A 91 6.04 -9.81 1.63
CA GLU A 91 5.18 -10.99 1.49
C GLU A 91 3.83 -10.75 2.16
N GLN A 92 3.84 -10.19 3.38
CA GLN A 92 2.62 -9.82 4.09
C GLN A 92 1.77 -8.82 3.29
N GLN A 93 2.35 -7.73 2.79
CA GLN A 93 1.63 -6.72 2.00
C GLN A 93 1.01 -7.32 0.74
N LYS A 94 1.74 -8.22 0.06
CA LYS A 94 1.25 -8.91 -1.14
C LYS A 94 0.04 -9.80 -0.82
N ASP A 95 0.13 -10.60 0.23
CA ASP A 95 -0.92 -11.53 0.62
C ASP A 95 -2.15 -10.79 1.17
N GLU A 96 -1.93 -9.68 1.88
CA GLU A 96 -2.98 -8.77 2.34
C GLU A 96 -3.73 -8.13 1.17
N LEU A 97 -3.03 -7.60 0.17
CA LEU A 97 -3.67 -7.02 -1.01
C LEU A 97 -4.54 -8.06 -1.74
N ALA A 98 -3.98 -9.25 -1.99
CA ALA A 98 -4.71 -10.32 -2.65
C ALA A 98 -5.93 -10.78 -1.85
N THR A 99 -5.80 -10.90 -0.52
CA THR A 99 -6.90 -11.30 0.37
C THR A 99 -7.97 -10.23 0.47
N TRP A 100 -7.58 -8.96 0.53
CA TRP A 100 -8.49 -7.81 0.53
C TRP A 100 -9.37 -7.81 -0.72
N ILE A 101 -8.76 -7.91 -1.91
CA ILE A 101 -9.48 -7.89 -3.20
C ILE A 101 -10.42 -9.10 -3.29
N ARG A 102 -9.92 -10.28 -2.92
CA ARG A 102 -10.72 -11.50 -2.89
C ARG A 102 -11.92 -11.39 -1.96
N LEU A 103 -11.75 -10.89 -0.73
CA LEU A 103 -12.85 -10.73 0.23
C LEU A 103 -13.90 -9.75 -0.28
N ALA A 104 -13.48 -8.59 -0.78
CA ALA A 104 -14.38 -7.60 -1.36
C ALA A 104 -15.24 -8.22 -2.49
N SER A 105 -14.62 -9.03 -3.34
CA SER A 105 -15.31 -9.72 -4.43
C SER A 105 -16.20 -10.88 -3.97
N GLU A 106 -15.65 -11.86 -3.25
CA GLU A 106 -16.34 -13.11 -2.94
C GLU A 106 -17.39 -12.96 -1.84
N LYS A 107 -17.11 -12.15 -0.81
CA LYS A 107 -18.01 -11.98 0.34
C LYS A 107 -19.01 -10.86 0.11
N TYR A 108 -18.55 -9.73 -0.43
CA TYR A 108 -19.37 -8.53 -0.57
C TYR A 108 -19.89 -8.29 -1.99
N GLY A 109 -19.45 -9.09 -2.97
CA GLY A 109 -19.92 -8.99 -4.35
C GLY A 109 -19.43 -7.77 -5.10
N VAL A 110 -18.41 -7.06 -4.58
CA VAL A 110 -17.85 -5.86 -5.19
C VAL A 110 -16.81 -6.28 -6.22
N THR A 111 -17.00 -5.89 -7.47
CA THR A 111 -16.06 -6.19 -8.57
C THR A 111 -15.93 -4.97 -9.45
N VAL A 112 -14.74 -4.76 -10.01
CA VAL A 112 -14.45 -3.70 -10.96
C VAL A 112 -14.17 -4.33 -12.32
N SER A 113 -14.76 -3.80 -13.39
CA SER A 113 -14.39 -4.18 -14.75
C SER A 113 -13.15 -3.43 -15.24
N ASP A 114 -12.44 -4.02 -16.20
CA ASP A 114 -11.27 -3.36 -16.81
C ASP A 114 -11.61 -1.97 -17.40
N GLU A 115 -12.79 -1.80 -17.99
CA GLU A 115 -13.22 -0.53 -18.56
C GLU A 115 -13.45 0.54 -17.48
N GLU A 116 -14.07 0.18 -16.36
CA GLU A 116 -14.25 1.08 -15.21
C GLU A 116 -12.92 1.47 -14.58
N LEU A 117 -11.98 0.52 -14.49
CA LEU A 117 -10.65 0.76 -13.95
C LEU A 117 -9.82 1.68 -14.87
N ASP A 118 -9.82 1.41 -16.18
CA ASP A 118 -9.12 2.24 -17.17
C ASP A 118 -9.68 3.66 -17.20
N GLU A 119 -11.01 3.81 -17.11
CA GLU A 119 -11.65 5.12 -17.04
C GLU A 119 -11.26 5.86 -15.74
N PHE A 120 -11.29 5.17 -14.60
CA PHE A 120 -10.87 5.74 -13.32
C PHE A 120 -9.41 6.23 -13.37
N ILE A 121 -8.50 5.41 -13.88
CA ILE A 121 -7.07 5.73 -14.02
C ILE A 121 -6.87 6.92 -14.96
N SER A 122 -7.49 6.89 -16.13
CA SER A 122 -7.39 7.94 -17.15
C SER A 122 -7.95 9.28 -16.69
N GLN A 123 -8.97 9.26 -15.83
CA GLN A 123 -9.63 10.48 -15.35
C GLN A 123 -8.93 11.11 -14.15
N GLY A 124 -8.24 10.32 -13.32
CA GLY A 124 -7.55 10.76 -12.11
C GLY A 124 -6.03 10.54 -12.17
N PRO A 125 -5.53 9.35 -11.79
CA PRO A 125 -4.10 9.03 -11.70
C PRO A 125 -3.22 9.53 -12.85
N ASP A 126 -3.63 9.37 -14.11
CA ASP A 126 -2.86 9.78 -15.29
C ASP A 126 -2.67 11.30 -15.42
N LYS A 127 -3.41 12.08 -14.64
CA LYS A 127 -3.34 13.55 -14.62
C LYS A 127 -2.64 14.08 -13.38
N SER A 128 -2.07 13.20 -12.56
CA SER A 128 -1.39 13.59 -11.32
C SER A 128 -0.19 14.47 -11.59
N ASP A 129 -0.14 15.62 -10.92
CA ASP A 129 1.00 16.54 -10.90
C ASP A 129 1.81 16.42 -9.60
N LEU A 130 1.56 15.39 -8.80
CA LEU A 130 2.27 15.15 -7.54
C LEU A 130 3.75 14.80 -7.82
N PRO A 131 4.71 15.50 -7.20
CA PRO A 131 6.13 15.24 -7.40
C PRO A 131 6.55 13.79 -7.13
N GLU A 132 6.01 13.20 -6.07
CA GLU A 132 6.23 11.80 -5.69
C GLU A 132 5.85 10.83 -6.81
N HIS A 133 4.67 11.04 -7.40
CA HIS A 133 4.14 10.15 -8.42
C HIS A 133 4.98 10.17 -9.70
N GLN A 134 5.41 11.36 -10.12
CA GLN A 134 6.32 11.54 -11.26
C GLN A 134 7.71 10.93 -10.97
N ALA A 135 8.23 11.17 -9.76
CA ALA A 135 9.53 10.64 -9.35
C ALA A 135 9.54 9.10 -9.34
N PHE A 136 8.44 8.47 -8.92
CA PHE A 136 8.33 7.03 -8.90
C PHE A 136 8.32 6.42 -10.31
N ALA A 137 7.50 6.97 -11.22
CA ALA A 137 7.48 6.56 -12.63
C ALA A 137 8.89 6.67 -13.26
N ASP A 138 9.55 7.81 -13.07
CA ASP A 138 10.88 8.06 -13.60
C ASP A 138 11.95 7.13 -12.98
N ALA A 139 11.83 6.75 -11.71
CA ALA A 139 12.77 5.84 -11.06
C ALA A 139 12.67 4.40 -11.59
N LEU A 140 11.46 3.98 -11.96
CA LEU A 140 11.21 2.72 -12.64
C LEU A 140 11.53 2.78 -14.15
N GLY A 141 11.75 3.99 -14.69
CA GLY A 141 11.95 4.20 -16.13
C GLY A 141 10.67 4.00 -16.93
N LEU A 142 9.52 4.28 -16.32
CA LEU A 142 8.19 4.18 -16.90
C LEU A 142 7.64 5.59 -17.16
N THR A 143 6.71 5.69 -18.11
CA THR A 143 5.79 6.82 -18.16
C THR A 143 4.76 6.74 -17.03
N LEU A 144 4.08 7.84 -16.73
CA LEU A 144 3.00 7.85 -15.74
C LEU A 144 1.85 6.89 -16.14
N GLU A 145 1.54 6.81 -17.43
CA GLU A 145 0.53 5.90 -17.97
C GLU A 145 0.93 4.43 -17.73
N GLU A 146 2.18 4.05 -18.05
CA GLU A 146 2.69 2.69 -17.78
C GLU A 146 2.76 2.38 -16.29
N LEU A 147 3.15 3.35 -15.45
CA LEU A 147 3.10 3.20 -14.00
C LEU A 147 1.66 2.85 -13.57
N ASN A 148 0.67 3.60 -14.05
CA ASN A 148 -0.69 3.46 -13.54
C ASN A 148 -1.47 2.27 -14.10
N HIS A 149 -1.39 2.06 -15.41
CA HIS A 149 -2.18 1.04 -16.11
C HIS A 149 -1.58 -0.36 -15.99
N ASP A 150 -0.26 -0.46 -15.77
CA ASP A 150 0.42 -1.76 -15.68
C ASP A 150 0.96 -2.05 -14.29
N TYR A 151 1.76 -1.14 -13.72
CA TYR A 151 2.51 -1.42 -12.49
C TYR A 151 1.66 -1.26 -11.22
N GLU A 152 0.86 -0.19 -11.11
CA GLU A 152 0.02 0.18 -9.95
C GLU A 152 -1.46 -0.24 -10.09
N ARG A 153 -1.81 -0.94 -11.18
CA ARG A 153 -3.20 -1.23 -11.55
C ARG A 153 -4.02 -1.89 -10.44
N ASP A 154 -3.42 -2.84 -9.71
CA ASP A 154 -4.03 -3.55 -8.58
C ASP A 154 -4.36 -2.63 -7.38
N LEU A 155 -3.54 -1.60 -7.13
CA LEU A 155 -3.81 -0.60 -6.10
C LEU A 155 -4.98 0.29 -6.53
N TYR A 156 -5.08 0.62 -7.82
CA TYR A 156 -6.23 1.36 -8.34
C TYR A 156 -7.50 0.51 -8.36
N GLU A 157 -7.41 -0.79 -8.63
CA GLU A 157 -8.52 -1.73 -8.48
C GLU A 157 -9.03 -1.71 -7.04
N LYS A 158 -8.15 -1.93 -6.06
CA LYS A 158 -8.50 -1.86 -4.63
C LYS A 158 -9.14 -0.51 -4.26
N ASN A 159 -8.58 0.60 -4.72
CA ASN A 159 -9.10 1.94 -4.44
C ASN A 159 -10.50 2.16 -5.03
N LEU A 160 -10.74 1.69 -6.26
CA LEU A 160 -12.04 1.82 -6.91
C LEU A 160 -13.08 0.90 -6.25
N MET A 161 -12.71 -0.34 -5.92
CA MET A 161 -13.56 -1.26 -5.14
C MET A 161 -13.96 -0.65 -3.79
N TRP A 162 -13.05 0.07 -3.12
CA TRP A 162 -13.34 0.68 -1.82
C TRP A 162 -14.49 1.69 -1.88
N LEU A 163 -14.65 2.43 -2.98
CA LEU A 163 -15.73 3.41 -3.12
C LEU A 163 -17.13 2.80 -2.98
N GLU A 164 -17.31 1.56 -3.47
CA GLU A 164 -18.54 0.79 -3.31
C GLU A 164 -18.56 0.03 -1.98
N LEU A 165 -17.46 -0.67 -1.67
CA LEU A 165 -17.34 -1.52 -0.49
C LEU A 165 -17.61 -0.74 0.80
N GLU A 166 -17.07 0.47 0.94
CA GLU A 166 -17.29 1.30 2.13
C GLU A 166 -18.79 1.54 2.41
N GLN A 167 -19.61 1.69 1.35
CA GLN A 167 -21.06 1.90 1.51
C GLN A 167 -21.77 0.64 2.00
N ILE A 168 -21.34 -0.54 1.54
CA ILE A 168 -21.87 -1.83 1.98
C ILE A 168 -21.47 -2.09 3.44
N LEU A 169 -20.20 -1.83 3.79
CA LEU A 169 -19.67 -2.06 5.13
C LEU A 169 -20.32 -1.16 6.18
N LYS A 170 -20.73 0.06 5.82
CA LYS A 170 -21.52 0.94 6.71
C LYS A 170 -22.79 0.26 7.22
N GLU A 171 -23.47 -0.46 6.34
CA GLU A 171 -24.69 -1.18 6.68
C GLU A 171 -24.39 -2.47 7.47
N GLU A 172 -23.39 -3.24 7.03
CA GLU A 172 -22.99 -4.51 7.65
C GLU A 172 -22.48 -4.32 9.09
N TYR A 173 -21.57 -3.36 9.28
CA TYR A 173 -20.97 -3.07 10.58
C TYR A 173 -21.78 -2.12 11.45
N LYS A 174 -22.88 -1.57 10.91
CA LYS A 174 -23.80 -0.67 11.61
C LYS A 174 -23.08 0.55 12.21
N THR A 175 -22.10 1.07 11.47
CA THR A 175 -21.35 2.26 11.82
C THR A 175 -21.13 3.12 10.58
N SER A 176 -21.05 4.42 10.77
CA SER A 176 -20.66 5.38 9.73
C SER A 176 -19.31 6.02 10.01
N ASP A 177 -18.60 5.55 11.04
CA ASP A 177 -17.26 6.00 11.37
C ASP A 177 -16.25 5.37 10.39
N PRO A 178 -15.62 6.17 9.50
CA PRO A 178 -14.71 5.64 8.48
C PRO A 178 -13.56 4.84 9.07
N GLN A 179 -13.01 5.27 10.21
CA GLN A 179 -11.88 4.60 10.83
C GLN A 179 -12.30 3.22 11.36
N GLN A 180 -13.45 3.14 12.02
CA GLN A 180 -13.99 1.88 12.52
C GLN A 180 -14.32 0.89 11.38
N ILE A 181 -14.79 1.40 10.24
CA ILE A 181 -15.09 0.56 9.06
C ILE A 181 -13.81 -0.07 8.51
N ILE A 182 -12.74 0.73 8.39
CA ILE A 182 -11.43 0.28 7.95
C ILE A 182 -10.91 -0.81 8.90
N GLU A 183 -10.86 -0.53 10.20
CA GLU A 183 -10.35 -1.47 11.22
C GLU A 183 -11.11 -2.80 11.20
N LEU A 184 -12.45 -2.76 11.14
CA LEU A 184 -13.27 -3.98 11.13
C LEU A 184 -13.05 -4.81 9.86
N PHE A 185 -12.88 -4.18 8.71
CA PHE A 185 -12.61 -4.90 7.47
C PHE A 185 -11.17 -5.44 7.43
N GLU A 186 -10.20 -4.67 7.91
CA GLU A 186 -8.82 -5.13 8.09
C GLU A 186 -8.74 -6.33 9.03
N GLU A 187 -9.51 -6.35 10.12
CA GLU A 187 -9.61 -7.53 10.99
C GLU A 187 -10.15 -8.76 10.25
N GLU A 188 -11.07 -8.60 9.30
CA GLU A 188 -11.54 -9.73 8.49
C GLU A 188 -10.47 -10.25 7.53
N VAL A 189 -9.71 -9.34 6.91
CA VAL A 189 -8.56 -9.70 6.06
C VAL A 189 -7.54 -10.50 6.87
N GLN A 190 -7.18 -10.05 8.07
CA GLN A 190 -6.23 -10.75 8.93
C GLN A 190 -6.74 -12.13 9.37
N LYS A 191 -8.03 -12.26 9.70
CA LYS A 191 -8.65 -13.55 10.05
C LYS A 191 -8.56 -14.56 8.90
N GLU A 192 -8.71 -14.12 7.65
CA GLU A 192 -8.54 -14.99 6.47
C GLU A 192 -7.10 -15.39 6.21
N LEU A 193 -6.13 -14.53 6.56
CA LEU A 193 -4.70 -14.83 6.48
C LEU A 193 -4.24 -15.79 7.60
N GLY A 194 -5.08 -16.04 8.61
CA GLY A 194 -4.76 -16.89 9.75
C GLY A 194 -3.96 -16.17 10.85
N ASN A 195 -4.03 -14.83 10.86
CA ASN A 195 -3.41 -13.94 11.84
C ASN A 195 -4.41 -13.47 12.91
#